data_AF-A0A0C2CAB7-F1
#
_entry.id   AF-A0A0C2CAB7-F1
#
_cell.length_a   1.000
_cell.length_b   1.000
_cell.length_c   1.000
_cell.angle_alpha   90.00
_cell.angle_beta   90.00
_cell.angle_gamma   90.00
#
_symmetry.space_group_name_H-M   'P 1'
#
loop_
_entity.id
_entity.type
_entity.pdbx_description
1 polymer ?
#
loop_
_entity_poly.entity_id
_entity_poly.type
_entity_poly.pdbx_seq_one_letter_code
_entity_poly.pdbx_strand_id
1 'polypeptide(L)'
;MIAAARSLIARRLVDAEKVCILGSSAGGYLVLSALIHSDVFKAAVSVYGVADLIGLAKDTHKFERGYNEVLIGKYPEEEQIYKVGPFFDQSP
;
A
#
# COMPACT_ATOMS: atom_id res chain seq x y z
N MET A 1 -0.87 -3.01 -9.13
CA MET A 1 0.02 -2.09 -9.89
C MET A 1 1.28 -2.76 -10.41
N ILE A 2 2.07 -3.48 -9.60
CA ILE A 2 3.31 -4.16 -10.04
C ILE A 2 3.11 -5.02 -11.30
N ALA A 3 2.10 -5.89 -11.29
CA ALA A 3 1.78 -6.75 -12.44
C ALA A 3 1.42 -5.95 -13.71
N ALA A 4 0.68 -4.85 -13.55
CA ALA A 4 0.32 -3.99 -14.68
C ALA A 4 1.57 -3.31 -15.26
N ALA A 5 2.46 -2.78 -14.42
CA ALA A 5 3.73 -2.20 -14.86
C ALA A 5 4.60 -3.23 -15.59
N ARG A 6 4.76 -4.43 -15.01
CA ARG A 6 5.50 -5.54 -15.65
C ARG A 6 4.91 -5.94 -17.01
N SER A 7 3.58 -5.97 -17.12
CA SER A 7 2.89 -6.28 -18.38
C SER A 7 3.17 -5.23 -19.47
N LEU A 8 3.12 -3.94 -19.13
CA LEU A 8 3.44 -2.86 -20.07
C LEU A 8 4.90 -2.90 -20.52
N ILE A 9 5.82 -3.17 -19.59
CA ILE A 9 7.26 -3.35 -19.88
C ILE A 9 7.46 -4.56 -20.81
N ALA A 10 6.87 -5.71 -20.51
CA ALA A 10 7.01 -6.93 -21.30
C ALA A 10 6.50 -6.74 -22.74
N ARG A 11 5.43 -5.96 -22.91
CA ARG A 11 4.87 -5.61 -24.22
C ARG A 11 5.63 -4.49 -24.93
N ARG A 12 6.71 -3.97 -24.33
CA ARG A 12 7.53 -2.85 -24.83
C ARG A 12 6.70 -1.59 -25.10
N LEU A 13 5.66 -1.37 -24.30
CA LEU A 13 4.78 -0.19 -24.40
C LEU A 13 5.28 0.98 -23.56
N VAL A 14 6.20 0.73 -22.63
CA VAL A 14 6.85 1.72 -21.78
C VAL A 14 8.33 1.40 -21.62
N ASP A 15 9.14 2.41 -21.33
CA ASP A 15 10.56 2.24 -20.98
C ASP A 15 10.67 1.69 -19.55
N ALA A 16 11.31 0.53 -19.39
CA ALA A 16 11.47 -0.14 -18.10
C ALA A 16 12.22 0.73 -17.06
N GLU A 17 13.08 1.63 -17.54
CA GLU A 17 13.85 2.52 -16.67
C GLU A 17 13.14 3.85 -16.38
N LYS A 18 11.89 4.03 -16.84
CA LYS A 18 11.11 5.27 -16.66
C LYS A 18 9.68 5.01 -16.16
N VAL A 19 9.52 4.05 -15.26
CA VAL A 19 8.21 3.76 -14.65
C VAL A 19 8.11 4.42 -13.27
N CYS A 20 7.05 5.21 -13.08
CA CYS A 20 6.77 5.89 -11.82
C CYS A 20 5.39 5.48 -11.27
N ILE A 21 5.19 5.61 -9.97
CA ILE A 21 3.90 5.37 -9.31
C ILE A 21 3.48 6.57 -8.45
N LEU A 22 2.21 6.94 -8.51
CA LEU A 22 1.65 8.02 -7.70
C LEU A 22 0.32 7.57 -7.12
N GLY A 23 0.06 7.96 -5.87
CA GLY A 23 -1.19 7.65 -5.19
C GLY A 23 -1.40 8.56 -3.99
N SER A 24 -2.67 8.78 -3.64
CA SER A 24 -3.07 9.57 -2.49
C SER A 24 -4.03 8.80 -1.58
N SER A 25 -4.10 9.12 -0.29
CA SER A 25 -4.94 8.40 0.69
C SER A 25 -4.68 6.88 0.67
N ALA A 26 -5.69 6.04 0.42
CA ALA A 26 -5.53 4.59 0.22
C ALA A 26 -4.58 4.24 -0.95
N GLY A 27 -4.53 5.08 -1.98
CA GLY A 27 -3.55 4.95 -3.06
C GLY A 27 -2.11 5.20 -2.59
N GLY A 28 -1.91 6.02 -1.57
CA GLY A 28 -0.60 6.23 -0.95
C GLY A 28 -0.11 4.99 -0.18
N TYR A 29 -1.02 4.28 0.49
CA TYR A 29 -0.71 2.96 1.06
C TYR A 29 -0.28 1.97 -0.04
N LEU A 30 -1.00 1.96 -1.16
CA LEU A 30 -0.64 1.13 -2.31
C LEU A 30 0.75 1.48 -2.86
N VAL A 31 1.09 2.76 -2.97
CA VAL A 31 2.42 3.21 -3.42
C VAL A 31 3.50 2.65 -2.50
N LEU A 32 3.34 2.86 -1.20
CA LEU A 32 4.31 2.41 -0.20
C LEU A 32 4.44 0.88 -0.20
N SER A 33 3.32 0.16 -0.25
CA SER A 33 3.29 -1.30 -0.36
C SER A 33 4.00 -1.78 -1.64
N ALA A 34 3.78 -1.11 -2.76
CA ALA A 34 4.43 -1.47 -4.03
C ALA A 34 5.95 -1.28 -4.00
N LEU A 35 6.46 -0.26 -3.30
CA LEU A 35 7.89 -0.04 -3.14
C LEU A 35 8.57 -1.11 -2.28
N ILE A 36 7.87 -1.64 -1.27
CA ILE A 36 8.42 -2.68 -0.40
C ILE A 36 8.52 -4.02 -1.14
N HIS A 37 7.57 -4.31 -2.03
CA HIS A 37 7.47 -5.62 -2.69
C HIS A 37 8.09 -5.66 -4.09
N SER A 38 8.64 -4.56 -4.59
CA SER A 38 9.09 -4.46 -5.98
C SER A 38 10.02 -3.27 -6.24
N ASP A 39 10.97 -3.50 -7.14
CA ASP A 39 11.96 -2.55 -7.68
C ASP A 39 11.57 -1.96 -9.05
N VAL A 40 10.40 -2.33 -9.58
CA VAL A 40 9.91 -1.90 -10.91
C VAL A 40 9.76 -0.38 -11.04
N PHE A 41 9.48 0.34 -9.94
CA PHE A 41 9.23 1.78 -9.98
C PHE A 41 10.50 2.57 -9.64
N LYS A 42 10.91 3.47 -10.53
CA LYS A 42 12.12 4.31 -10.36
C LYS A 42 11.86 5.58 -9.56
N ALA A 43 10.61 6.03 -9.52
CA ALA A 43 10.17 7.11 -8.65
C ALA A 43 8.76 6.84 -8.13
N ALA A 44 8.47 7.36 -6.95
CA ALA A 44 7.18 7.21 -6.30
C ALA A 44 6.75 8.48 -5.56
N VAL A 45 5.45 8.76 -5.57
CA VAL A 45 4.84 9.87 -4.85
C VAL A 45 3.65 9.35 -4.05
N SER A 46 3.74 9.44 -2.72
CA SER A 46 2.63 9.15 -1.81
C SER A 46 2.14 10.46 -1.18
N VAL A 47 0.89 10.82 -1.45
CA VAL A 47 0.30 12.09 -0.97
C VAL A 47 -0.70 11.80 0.13
N TYR A 48 -0.41 12.25 1.36
CA TYR A 48 -1.21 11.96 2.57
C TYR A 48 -1.63 10.48 2.67
N GLY A 49 -0.73 9.59 2.28
CA GLY A 49 -0.97 8.16 2.21
C GLY A 49 -1.08 7.53 3.60
N VAL A 50 -1.88 6.47 3.71
CA VAL A 50 -1.95 5.68 4.94
C VAL A 50 -0.65 4.89 5.10
N ALA A 51 0.12 5.19 6.16
CA ALA A 51 1.39 4.51 6.49
C ALA A 51 1.33 3.73 7.82
N ASP A 52 0.38 4.05 8.70
CA ASP A 52 0.15 3.34 9.97
C ASP A 52 -1.31 2.90 10.05
N LEU A 53 -1.54 1.60 9.85
CA LEU A 53 -2.87 1.01 9.90
C LEU A 53 -3.41 0.87 11.34
N ILE A 54 -2.53 0.73 12.33
CA ILE A 54 -2.93 0.62 13.74
C ILE A 54 -3.34 1.99 14.27
N GLY A 55 -2.53 3.02 13.99
CA GLY A 55 -2.87 4.40 14.28
C GLY A 55 -4.19 4.81 13.62
N LEU A 56 -4.36 4.45 12.33
CA LEU A 56 -5.60 4.72 11.63
C LEU A 56 -6.81 3.98 12.26
N ALA A 57 -6.65 2.72 12.69
CA ALA A 57 -7.74 1.98 13.33
C ALA A 57 -8.16 2.60 14.68
N LYS A 58 -7.22 3.17 15.44
CA LYS A 58 -7.48 3.80 16.74
C LYS A 58 -8.15 5.18 16.60
N ASP A 59 -7.69 5.99 15.64
CA ASP A 59 -8.07 7.40 15.53
C ASP A 59 -8.97 7.71 14.32
N THR A 60 -9.67 6.72 13.75
CA THR A 60 -10.47 6.94 12.54
C THR A 60 -11.68 7.86 12.77
N HIS A 61 -11.90 8.79 11.84
CA HIS A 61 -13.07 9.67 11.85
C HIS A 61 -14.37 8.87 11.72
N LYS A 62 -15.47 9.37 12.30
CA LYS A 62 -16.77 8.68 12.35
C LYS A 62 -17.28 8.19 10.98
N PHE A 63 -16.88 8.84 9.88
CA PHE A 63 -17.28 8.49 8.51
C PHE A 63 -16.58 7.23 7.97
N GLU A 64 -15.36 6.94 8.39
CA GLU A 64 -14.58 5.78 7.94
C GLU A 64 -14.58 4.64 8.98
N ARG A 65 -15.39 4.79 10.04
CA ARG A 65 -15.54 3.78 11.08
C ARG A 65 -16.15 2.51 10.49
N GLY A 66 -15.46 1.39 10.64
CA GLY A 66 -15.82 0.11 10.03
C GLY A 66 -15.23 -0.13 8.63
N TYR A 67 -14.64 0.86 7.97
CA TYR A 67 -14.05 0.66 6.64
C TYR A 67 -12.85 -0.29 6.69
N ASN A 68 -11.97 -0.10 7.67
CA ASN A 68 -10.84 -1.00 7.90
C ASN A 68 -11.27 -2.39 8.39
N GLU A 69 -12.42 -2.51 9.05
CA GLU A 69 -12.96 -3.82 9.45
C GLU A 69 -13.35 -4.67 8.25
N VAL A 70 -13.85 -4.02 7.19
CA VAL A 70 -14.20 -4.69 5.93
C VAL A 70 -12.96 -5.00 5.10
N LEU A 71 -11.97 -4.10 5.08
CA LEU A 71 -10.79 -4.24 4.22
C LEU A 71 -9.68 -5.12 4.81
N ILE A 72 -9.55 -5.17 6.13
CA ILE A 72 -8.39 -5.77 6.81
C ILE A 72 -8.86 -6.81 7.83
N GLY A 73 -9.75 -6.41 8.74
CA GLY A 73 -10.24 -7.25 9.84
C GLY A 73 -10.66 -6.40 11.03
N LYS A 74 -11.38 -6.96 11.99
CA LYS A 74 -11.85 -6.21 13.17
C LYS A 74 -10.70 -5.87 14.10
N TYR A 75 -10.67 -4.63 14.58
CA TYR A 75 -9.68 -4.18 15.57
C TYR A 75 -10.39 -3.84 16.89
N PRO A 76 -9.91 -4.35 18.06
CA PRO A 76 -8.61 -5.01 18.27
C PRO A 76 -8.60 -6.55 18.10
N GLU A 77 -9.71 -7.20 17.77
CA GLU A 77 -9.85 -8.66 17.78
C GLU A 77 -8.86 -9.38 16.85
N GLU A 78 -8.55 -8.78 15.70
CA GLU A 78 -7.69 -9.32 14.64
C GLU A 78 -6.41 -8.47 14.47
N GLU A 79 -5.90 -7.86 15.55
CA GLU A 79 -4.71 -6.99 15.54
C GLU A 79 -3.48 -7.62 14.85
N GLN A 80 -3.33 -8.95 14.89
CA GLN A 80 -2.22 -9.63 14.25
C GLN A 80 -2.18 -9.38 12.73
N ILE A 81 -3.35 -9.26 12.07
CA ILE A 81 -3.42 -8.97 10.63
C ILE A 81 -2.82 -7.59 10.32
N TYR A 82 -3.04 -6.62 11.22
CA TYR A 82 -2.50 -5.26 11.10
C TYR A 82 -0.97 -5.21 11.27
N LYS A 83 -0.41 -6.14 12.06
CA LYS A 83 1.04 -6.25 12.35
C LYS A 83 1.82 -7.06 11.30
N VAL A 84 1.14 -7.72 10.38
CA VAL A 84 1.75 -8.44 9.25
C VAL A 84 1.73 -7.59 7.96
N GLY A 85 1.18 -6.37 8.05
CA GLY A 85 1.10 -5.45 6.92
C GLY A 85 2.46 -5.12 6.29
N PRO A 86 2.46 -4.48 5.11
CA PRO A 86 3.63 -4.34 4.25
C PRO A 86 4.81 -3.62 4.91
N PHE A 87 4.61 -2.94 6.05
CA PHE A 87 5.63 -2.17 6.77
C PHE A 87 6.32 -2.94 7.90
N PHE A 88 5.83 -4.13 8.24
CA PHE A 88 6.41 -4.96 9.27
C PHE A 88 7.21 -6.07 8.61
N ASP A 89 8.52 -5.99 8.76
CA ASP A 89 9.45 -7.02 8.30
C ASP A 89 9.10 -8.36 8.98
N GLN A 90 8.83 -9.37 8.16
CA GLN A 90 8.56 -10.75 8.59
C GLN A 90 9.78 -11.65 8.36
N SER A 91 10.96 -11.07 8.10
CA SER A 91 12.21 -11.81 8.07
C SER A 91 12.58 -12.29 9.49
N PRO A 92 13.04 -13.54 9.67
CA PRO A 92 13.66 -13.98 10.91
C PRO A 92 14.98 -13.27 11.19
#